data_AF-A0A662VUS4-F1
#
_entry.id   AF-A0A662VUS4-F1
#
_cell.length_a   1.000
_cell.length_b   1.000
_cell.length_c   1.000
_cell.angle_alpha   90.00
_cell.angle_beta   90.00
_cell.angle_gamma   90.00
#
_symmetry.space_group_name_H-M   'P 1'
#
loop_
_entity.id
_entity.type
_entity.pdbx_description
1 polymer ?
#
loop_
_entity_poly.entity_id
_entity_poly.type
_entity_poly.pdbx_seq_one_letter_code
_entity_poly.pdbx_strand_id
1 'polypeptide(L)'
;MNRRLIKTITDVLLLVGLTVMGVTGIGMYLAPSGKIAKVTNWTFLGLDKYTLGDIHTYFGFTMLAIGLLHLTLNWKPLKSLLKTLNNSKSDTIKVTATISTIIAGVVVYLNV
;
A
#
# COMPACT_ATOMS: atom_id res chain seq x y z
N MET A 1 -13.88 11.27 -22.27
CA MET A 1 -12.47 11.24 -21.81
C MET A 1 -11.77 10.00 -22.38
N ASN A 2 -10.54 10.13 -22.89
CA ASN A 2 -9.81 9.00 -23.50
C ASN A 2 -9.54 7.91 -22.44
N ARG A 3 -9.96 6.65 -22.69
CA ARG A 3 -9.80 5.53 -21.75
C ARG A 3 -8.34 5.32 -21.31
N ARG A 4 -7.37 5.60 -22.19
CA ARG A 4 -5.94 5.54 -21.87
C ARG A 4 -5.55 6.59 -20.83
N LEU A 5 -6.05 7.81 -20.97
CA LEU A 5 -5.81 8.91 -20.03
C LEU A 5 -6.32 8.57 -18.62
N ILE A 6 -7.53 7.98 -18.52
CA ILE A 6 -8.11 7.58 -17.22
C ILE A 6 -7.19 6.61 -16.48
N LYS A 7 -6.70 5.59 -17.18
CA LYS A 7 -5.75 4.61 -16.61
C LYS A 7 -4.47 5.28 -16.13
N THR A 8 -3.86 6.11 -16.98
CA THR A 8 -2.63 6.83 -16.62
C THR A 8 -2.83 7.72 -15.40
N ILE A 9 -3.95 8.45 -15.33
CA ILE A 9 -4.27 9.29 -14.17
C ILE A 9 -4.45 8.42 -12.92
N THR A 10 -5.21 7.33 -13.00
CA THR A 10 -5.39 6.40 -11.87
C THR A 10 -4.05 5.84 -11.38
N ASP A 11 -3.16 5.44 -12.29
CA ASP A 11 -1.86 4.87 -11.93
C ASP A 11 -0.94 5.91 -11.29
N VAL A 12 -0.93 7.15 -11.80
CA VAL A 12 -0.16 8.26 -11.21
C VAL A 12 -0.71 8.63 -9.82
N LEU A 13 -2.04 8.68 -9.65
CA LEU A 13 -2.65 8.95 -8.35
C LEU A 13 -2.32 7.86 -7.32
N LEU A 14 -2.29 6.58 -7.74
CA LEU A 14 -1.85 5.50 -6.88
C LEU A 14 -0.38 5.61 -6.50
N LEU A 15 0.49 5.99 -7.43
CA LEU A 15 1.91 6.19 -7.13
C LEU A 15 2.13 7.31 -6.11
N VAL A 16 1.47 8.45 -6.30
CA VAL A 16 1.52 9.57 -5.36
C VAL A 16 0.96 9.16 -4.00
N GLY A 17 -0.20 8.48 -3.97
CA GLY A 17 -0.78 7.94 -2.75
C GLY A 17 0.18 7.00 -2.02
N LEU A 18 0.84 6.09 -2.75
CA LEU A 18 1.84 5.17 -2.19
C LEU A 18 3.01 5.92 -1.56
N THR A 19 3.53 6.97 -2.20
CA THR A 19 4.60 7.80 -1.63
C THR A 19 4.15 8.49 -0.34
N VAL A 20 2.96 9.10 -0.33
CA VAL A 20 2.41 9.76 0.88
C VAL A 20 2.20 8.75 2.01
N MET A 21 1.62 7.59 1.71
CA MET A 21 1.39 6.51 2.68
C MET A 21 2.70 5.96 3.25
N GLY A 22 3.72 5.80 2.40
CA GLY A 22 5.05 5.34 2.81
C GLY A 22 5.71 6.34 3.76
N VAL A 23 5.75 7.62 3.40
CA VAL A 23 6.37 8.68 4.22
C VAL A 23 5.64 8.83 5.56
N THR A 24 4.31 8.89 5.55
CA THR A 24 3.52 9.02 6.79
C THR A 24 3.59 7.76 7.66
N GLY A 25 3.61 6.57 7.06
CA GLY A 25 3.80 5.30 7.77
C GLY A 25 5.17 5.22 8.46
N ILE A 26 6.24 5.64 7.78
CA ILE A 26 7.59 5.74 8.38
C ILE A 26 7.58 6.73 9.55
N GLY A 27 6.98 7.91 9.35
CA GLY A 27 6.86 8.91 10.40
C GLY A 27 6.15 8.35 11.64
N MET A 28 4.99 7.71 11.46
CA MET A 28 4.24 7.10 12.56
C MET A 28 4.99 5.93 13.24
N TYR A 29 5.77 5.16 12.48
CA TYR A 29 6.59 4.07 13.02
C TYR A 29 7.70 4.60 13.93
N LEU A 30 8.35 5.70 13.54
CA LEU A 30 9.38 6.36 14.35
C LEU A 30 8.79 7.16 15.52
N ALA A 31 7.50 7.51 15.46
CA ALA A 31 6.87 8.34 16.47
C ALA A 31 6.78 7.61 17.82
N PRO A 32 7.27 8.22 18.93
CA PRO A 32 7.18 7.62 20.25
C PRO A 32 5.72 7.47 20.70
N SER A 33 5.49 6.85 21.86
CA SER A 33 4.14 6.68 22.42
C SER A 33 3.40 8.03 22.48
N GLY A 34 2.07 8.02 22.31
CA GLY A 34 1.30 9.26 22.11
C GLY A 34 1.49 10.31 23.21
N LYS A 35 1.67 9.87 24.47
CA LYS A 35 1.98 10.78 25.60
C LYS A 35 3.38 11.39 25.46
N ILE A 36 4.39 10.58 25.13
CA ILE A 36 5.77 11.05 24.96
C ILE A 36 5.83 12.00 23.78
N ALA A 37 5.23 11.64 22.64
CA ALA A 37 5.19 12.48 21.45
C ALA A 37 4.62 13.88 21.73
N LYS A 38 3.57 13.98 22.56
CA LYS A 38 3.02 15.26 23.02
C LYS A 38 3.98 16.04 23.91
N VAL A 39 4.56 15.40 24.91
CA VAL A 39 5.43 16.07 25.89
C VAL A 39 6.73 16.55 25.25
N THR A 40 7.28 15.79 24.31
CA THR A 40 8.53 16.15 23.63
C THR A 40 8.33 17.01 22.39
N ASN A 41 7.09 17.42 22.07
CA ASN A 41 6.74 18.08 20.80
C ASN A 41 7.37 17.37 19.59
N TRP A 42 7.23 16.04 19.55
CA TRP A 42 7.83 15.24 18.50
C TRP A 42 7.22 15.62 17.15
N THR A 43 8.08 15.84 16.17
CA THR A 43 7.69 16.13 14.79
C THR A 43 8.50 15.29 13.82
N PHE A 44 7.89 15.02 12.67
CA PHE A 44 8.55 14.41 11.53
C PHE A 44 8.14 15.18 10.28
N LEU A 45 9.14 15.71 9.56
CA LEU A 45 8.96 16.67 8.47
C LEU A 45 8.12 17.90 8.88
N GLY A 46 8.24 18.33 10.14
CA GLY A 46 7.48 19.46 10.68
C GLY A 46 6.03 19.15 11.06
N LEU A 47 5.58 17.90 10.92
CA LEU A 47 4.24 17.46 11.30
C LEU A 47 4.27 16.64 12.58
N ASP A 48 3.31 16.85 13.47
CA ASP A 48 3.17 16.04 14.68
C ASP A 48 2.57 14.66 14.34
N LYS A 49 2.67 13.73 15.32
CA LYS A 49 2.20 12.35 15.17
C LYS A 49 0.71 12.25 14.77
N TYR A 50 -0.15 13.11 15.31
CA TYR A 50 -1.59 13.07 15.05
C TYR A 50 -1.88 13.55 13.63
N THR A 51 -1.27 14.65 13.21
CA THR A 51 -1.40 15.15 11.83
C THR A 51 -0.91 14.12 10.81
N LEU A 52 0.20 13.43 11.07
CA LEU A 52 0.67 12.33 10.22
C LEU A 52 -0.33 11.17 10.17
N GLY A 53 -0.95 10.84 11.31
CA GLY A 53 -2.00 9.83 11.40
C GLY A 53 -3.22 10.19 10.57
N ASP A 54 -3.70 11.43 10.68
CA ASP A 54 -4.86 11.91 9.93
C ASP A 54 -4.60 11.86 8.42
N ILE A 55 -3.45 12.38 7.97
CA ILE A 55 -3.05 12.33 6.55
C ILE A 55 -2.99 10.87 6.07
N HIS A 56 -2.34 9.99 6.84
CA HIS A 56 -2.24 8.57 6.50
C HIS A 56 -3.62 7.91 6.37
N THR A 57 -4.54 8.18 7.29
CA THR A 57 -5.87 7.59 7.26
C THR A 57 -6.70 8.09 6.06
N TYR A 58 -6.75 9.40 5.82
CA TYR A 58 -7.50 9.95 4.68
C TYR A 58 -6.93 9.52 3.32
N PHE A 59 -5.60 9.55 3.17
CA PHE A 59 -4.96 9.05 1.95
C PHE A 59 -5.10 7.54 1.81
N GLY A 60 -5.10 6.79 2.91
CA GLY A 60 -5.33 5.34 2.90
C GLY A 60 -6.70 4.98 2.34
N PHE A 61 -7.77 5.63 2.81
CA PHE A 61 -9.12 5.43 2.25
C PHE A 61 -9.23 5.87 0.79
N THR A 62 -8.61 7.01 0.45
CA THR A 62 -8.60 7.51 -0.94
C THR A 62 -7.87 6.53 -1.86
N MET A 63 -6.69 6.04 -1.45
CA MET A 63 -5.89 5.09 -2.20
C MET A 63 -6.61 3.75 -2.34
N LEU A 64 -7.36 3.31 -1.32
CA LEU A 64 -8.21 2.12 -1.41
C LEU A 64 -9.28 2.28 -2.50
N ALA A 65 -10.01 3.41 -2.52
CA ALA A 65 -11.02 3.68 -3.53
C ALA A 65 -10.43 3.74 -4.96
N ILE A 66 -9.30 4.44 -5.13
CA ILE A 66 -8.59 4.53 -6.41
C ILE A 66 -8.02 3.16 -6.80
N GLY A 67 -7.57 2.34 -5.85
CA GLY A 67 -7.06 0.99 -6.08
C GLY A 67 -8.14 0.04 -6.62
N LEU A 68 -9.36 0.13 -6.09
CA LEU A 68 -10.52 -0.59 -6.63
C LEU A 68 -10.84 -0.11 -8.07
N LEU A 69 -10.78 1.19 -8.32
CA LEU A 69 -10.93 1.73 -9.68
C LEU A 69 -9.84 1.19 -10.62
N HIS A 70 -8.58 1.19 -10.20
CA HIS A 70 -7.47 0.62 -10.97
C HIS A 70 -7.73 -0.85 -11.34
N LEU A 71 -8.19 -1.65 -10.38
CA LEU A 71 -8.49 -3.06 -10.59
C LEU A 71 -9.61 -3.28 -11.62
N THR A 72 -10.68 -2.49 -11.53
CA THR A 72 -11.80 -2.58 -12.49
C THR A 72 -11.38 -2.14 -13.90
N LEU A 73 -10.56 -1.08 -14.03
CA LEU A 73 -10.05 -0.60 -15.31
C LEU A 73 -9.05 -1.58 -15.96
N ASN A 74 -8.32 -2.34 -15.15
CA ASN A 74 -7.27 -3.28 -15.58
C ASN A 74 -7.66 -4.77 -15.42
N TRP A 75 -8.95 -5.06 -15.27
CA TRP A 75 -9.46 -6.40 -15.05
C TRP A 75 -9.13 -7.42 -16.16
N LYS A 76 -9.20 -6.98 -17.44
CA LYS A 76 -8.86 -7.83 -18.59
C LYS A 76 -7.38 -8.25 -18.60
N PRO A 77 -6.41 -7.31 -18.53
CA PRO A 77 -5.00 -7.65 -18.34
C PRO A 77 -4.74 -8.58 -17.16
N LEU A 78 -5.35 -8.29 -16.00
CA LEU A 78 -5.18 -9.11 -14.80
C LEU A 78 -5.64 -10.55 -15.02
N LYS A 79 -6.84 -10.75 -15.59
CA LYS A 79 -7.34 -12.09 -15.93
C LYS A 79 -6.42 -12.83 -16.90
N SER A 80 -5.87 -12.13 -17.88
CA SER A 80 -4.90 -12.72 -18.82
C SER A 80 -3.64 -13.19 -18.09
N LEU A 81 -3.10 -12.36 -17.20
CA LEU A 81 -1.93 -12.70 -16.40
C LEU A 81 -2.20 -13.94 -15.52
N LEU A 82 -3.33 -13.96 -14.80
CA LEU A 82 -3.73 -15.09 -13.95
C LEU A 82 -3.90 -16.38 -14.76
N LYS A 83 -4.45 -16.30 -15.98
CA LYS A 83 -4.56 -17.46 -16.88
C LYS A 83 -3.19 -17.98 -17.32
N THR A 84 -2.25 -17.09 -17.65
CA THR A 84 -0.88 -17.47 -18.02
C THR A 84 -0.15 -18.14 -16.85
N LEU A 85 -0.29 -17.59 -15.64
CA LEU A 85 0.27 -18.19 -14.43
C LEU A 85 -0.23 -19.62 -14.24
N ASN A 86 -1.54 -19.84 -14.34
CA ASN A 86 -2.14 -21.18 -14.20
C ASN A 86 -1.63 -22.20 -15.24
N ASN A 87 -1.25 -21.74 -16.44
CA ASN A 87 -0.71 -22.63 -17.48
C ASN A 87 0.76 -22.98 -17.26
N SER A 88 1.48 -22.23 -16.42
CA SER A 88 2.90 -22.44 -16.11
C SER A 88 3.06 -22.99 -14.69
N LYS A 89 3.34 -24.29 -14.56
CA LYS A 89 3.58 -24.92 -13.25
C LYS A 89 4.75 -24.28 -12.50
N SER A 90 5.82 -23.92 -13.21
CA SER A 90 7.01 -23.29 -12.61
C SER A 90 6.69 -21.92 -12.03
N ASP A 91 5.95 -21.08 -12.78
CA ASP A 91 5.59 -19.75 -12.30
C ASP A 91 4.56 -19.80 -11.17
N THR A 92 3.62 -20.75 -11.24
CA THR A 92 2.69 -21.01 -10.14
C THR A 92 3.44 -21.38 -8.86
N ILE A 93 4.43 -22.28 -8.92
CA ILE A 93 5.26 -22.67 -7.76
C ILE A 93 6.03 -21.48 -7.20
N LYS A 94 6.64 -20.64 -8.06
CA LYS A 94 7.37 -19.43 -7.61
C LYS A 94 6.46 -18.44 -6.90
N VAL A 95 5.27 -18.19 -7.46
CA VAL A 95 4.28 -17.29 -6.87
C VAL A 95 3.79 -17.82 -5.52
N THR A 96 3.41 -19.10 -5.43
CA THR A 96 2.92 -19.69 -4.17
C THR A 96 4.01 -19.78 -3.10
N ALA A 97 5.26 -20.06 -3.49
CA ALA A 97 6.40 -20.02 -2.58
C ALA A 97 6.60 -18.60 -2.02
N THR A 98 6.57 -17.57 -2.89
CA THR A 98 6.73 -16.17 -2.47
C THR A 98 5.64 -15.73 -1.50
N ILE A 99 4.37 -16.06 -1.78
CA ILE A 99 3.24 -15.74 -0.90
C ILE A 99 3.39 -16.46 0.45
N SER A 100 3.75 -17.75 0.43
CA SER A 100 3.96 -18.54 1.66
C SER A 100 5.06 -17.95 2.54
N THR A 101 6.16 -17.47 1.95
CA THR A 101 7.25 -16.83 2.71
C THR A 101 6.79 -15.54 3.39
N ILE A 102 6.00 -14.72 2.70
CA ILE A 102 5.44 -13.48 3.28
C ILE A 102 4.50 -13.81 4.44
N ILE A 103 3.57 -14.76 4.24
CA ILE A 103 2.61 -15.16 5.28
C ILE A 103 3.35 -15.72 6.50
N ALA A 104 4.33 -16.60 6.29
CA ALA A 104 5.14 -17.15 7.38
C ALA A 104 5.86 -16.05 8.17
N GLY A 105 6.44 -15.06 7.48
CA GLY A 105 7.08 -13.91 8.13
C GLY A 105 6.12 -13.10 8.99
N VAL A 106 4.90 -12.85 8.49
CA VAL A 106 3.84 -12.16 9.26
C VAL A 106 3.41 -12.98 10.47
N VAL A 107 3.19 -14.29 10.30
CA VAL A 107 2.79 -15.18 11.41
C VAL A 107 3.86 -15.22 12.49
N VAL A 108 5.14 -15.35 12.12
CA VAL A 108 6.24 -15.33 13.10
C VAL A 108 6.27 -14.00 13.86
N TYR A 109 6.16 -12.87 13.17
CA TYR A 109 6.12 -11.54 13.83
C TYR A 109 4.94 -11.40 14.82
N LEU A 110 3.78 -11.99 14.53
CA LEU A 110 2.61 -11.93 15.40
C LEU A 110 2.68 -12.90 16.61
N ASN A 111 3.56 -13.90 16.59
CA ASN A 111 3.71 -14.90 17.65
C ASN A 111 4.97 -14.69 18.52
N VAL A 112 5.67 -13.57 18.35
CA VAL A 112 6.80 -13.11 19.18
C VAL A 112 6.32 -11.97 20.07
#